data_AF-A0A1J5MWD0-F1
#
_entry.id   AF-A0A1J5MWD0-F1
#
_cell.length_a   1.000
_cell.length_b   1.000
_cell.length_c   1.000
_cell.angle_alpha   90.00
_cell.angle_beta   90.00
_cell.angle_gamma   90.00
#
_symmetry.space_group_name_H-M   'P 1'
#
loop_
_entity.id
_entity.type
_entity.pdbx_description
1 polymer ?
#
loop_
_entity_poly.entity_id
_entity_poly.type
_entity_poly.pdbx_seq_one_letter_code
_entity_poly.pdbx_strand_id
1 'polypeptide(L)'
;MSRTEIAARPPARPHRGKRPWAGIAALAFLCIVGLARAPLAMERAQAVGTVKTVSGEAFVERLGERLPASVGDYLLQGDTLITGKDSSMGVIFRDDTLLSLGPGSRVTIDTFVFDPTQDQLDFLTRVNKGTVQFISGQIAKLRPGAMAVETPLSTIGIRGTRFLIKVD
;
A
#
# COMPACT_ATOMS: atom_id res chain seq x y z
N MET A 1 28.56 -87.93 35.00
CA MET A 1 27.42 -87.94 35.94
C MET A 1 27.55 -86.67 36.78
N SER A 2 26.59 -85.77 36.97
CA SER A 2 25.32 -85.44 36.32
C SER A 2 24.70 -84.36 37.22
N ARG A 3 24.42 -83.17 36.66
CA ARG A 3 23.41 -82.19 37.12
C ARG A 3 23.52 -81.57 38.53
N THR A 4 22.76 -80.47 38.68
CA THR A 4 22.41 -79.68 39.89
C THR A 4 23.57 -78.84 40.46
N GLU A 5 23.46 -77.57 40.83
CA GLU A 5 22.36 -76.65 41.18
C GLU A 5 22.86 -75.19 41.11
N ILE A 6 21.94 -74.25 40.82
CA ILE A 6 21.72 -72.95 41.49
C ILE A 6 22.92 -72.02 41.80
N ALA A 7 22.86 -70.79 41.28
CA ALA A 7 23.04 -69.57 42.10
C ALA A 7 22.54 -68.32 41.37
N ALA A 8 21.49 -67.72 41.93
CA ALA A 8 20.94 -66.44 41.52
C ALA A 8 21.93 -65.28 41.77
N ARG A 9 22.05 -64.37 40.80
CA ARG A 9 22.74 -63.07 40.97
C ARG A 9 21.70 -61.96 41.20
N PRO A 10 21.90 -61.06 42.18
CA PRO A 10 20.99 -59.96 42.45
C PRO A 10 21.15 -58.84 41.40
N PRO A 11 20.06 -58.13 41.00
CA PRO A 11 20.21 -56.92 40.19
C PRO A 11 20.63 -55.72 41.05
N ALA A 12 21.72 -55.08 40.64
CA ALA A 12 22.25 -53.86 41.24
C ALA A 12 21.44 -52.60 40.85
N ARG A 13 21.37 -51.65 41.78
CA ARG A 13 20.71 -50.34 41.68
C ARG A 13 21.44 -49.38 40.71
N PRO A 14 20.77 -48.35 40.16
CA PRO A 14 21.36 -47.46 39.17
C PRO A 14 22.19 -46.36 39.83
N HIS A 15 23.29 -45.97 39.16
CA HIS A 15 24.01 -44.72 39.44
C HIS A 15 23.86 -43.74 38.28
N ARG A 16 23.57 -42.50 38.68
CA ARG A 16 23.12 -41.35 37.90
C ARG A 16 24.31 -40.50 37.44
N GLY A 17 24.23 -39.97 36.22
CA GLY A 17 24.91 -38.73 35.79
C GLY A 17 26.06 -38.93 34.79
N LYS A 18 26.40 -37.99 33.91
CA LYS A 18 25.83 -36.70 33.46
C LYS A 18 26.30 -36.50 32.00
N ARG A 19 25.52 -35.77 31.19
CA ARG A 19 25.80 -35.40 29.77
C ARG A 19 27.06 -34.51 29.66
N PRO A 20 27.65 -34.31 28.47
CA PRO A 20 27.19 -33.17 27.66
C PRO A 20 27.14 -33.39 26.13
N TRP A 21 26.05 -32.87 25.58
CA TRP A 21 25.64 -32.76 24.18
C TRP A 21 26.13 -31.39 23.68
N ALA A 22 27.30 -31.33 23.03
CA ALA A 22 27.87 -30.03 22.60
C ALA A 22 28.47 -29.99 21.18
N GLY A 23 28.30 -31.04 20.36
CA GLY A 23 29.01 -31.14 19.06
C GLY A 23 28.22 -30.80 17.80
N ILE A 24 26.87 -30.76 17.83
CA ILE A 24 26.06 -30.77 16.58
C ILE A 24 25.34 -29.44 16.31
N ALA A 25 25.30 -28.51 17.26
CA ALA A 25 24.51 -27.27 17.13
C ALA A 25 25.14 -26.19 16.21
N ALA A 26 26.40 -26.33 15.81
CA ALA A 26 27.13 -25.23 15.16
C ALA A 26 27.08 -25.21 13.62
N LEU A 27 26.61 -26.27 12.95
CA LEU A 27 26.50 -26.30 11.47
C LEU A 27 25.07 -26.13 10.93
N ALA A 28 24.04 -26.18 11.78
CA ALA A 28 22.65 -25.97 11.39
C ALA A 28 22.21 -24.48 11.44
N PHE A 29 23.03 -23.60 12.00
CA PHE A 29 22.68 -22.18 12.20
C PHE A 29 22.97 -21.28 10.98
N LEU A 30 23.73 -21.76 9.99
CA LEU A 30 24.13 -20.96 8.82
C LEU A 30 23.14 -21.05 7.63
N CYS A 31 22.14 -21.94 7.68
CA CYS A 31 21.20 -22.15 6.55
C CYS A 31 19.78 -21.60 6.78
N ILE A 32 19.47 -21.00 7.93
CA ILE A 32 18.10 -20.52 8.24
C ILE A 32 17.93 -19.00 7.99
N VAL A 33 19.01 -18.24 7.79
CA VAL A 33 18.96 -16.77 7.67
C VAL A 33 18.77 -16.29 6.20
N GLY A 34 18.70 -17.20 5.22
CA GLY A 34 18.74 -16.84 3.79
C GLY A 34 17.41 -16.68 3.06
N LEU A 35 16.26 -17.02 3.64
CA LEU A 35 14.98 -17.11 2.91
C LEU A 35 13.88 -16.22 3.50
N ALA A 36 14.08 -14.91 3.48
CA ALA A 36 13.00 -13.95 3.70
C ALA A 36 13.22 -12.68 2.86
N ARG A 37 13.27 -12.82 1.53
CA ARG A 37 13.00 -11.68 0.65
C ARG A 37 11.49 -11.59 0.42
N ALA A 38 10.90 -10.56 1.01
CA ALA A 38 9.49 -10.21 0.90
C ALA A 38 9.07 -9.90 -0.56
N PRO A 39 7.78 -10.09 -0.91
CA PRO A 39 7.28 -9.90 -2.27
C PRO A 39 7.05 -8.41 -2.57
N LEU A 40 7.99 -7.75 -3.24
CA LEU A 40 7.85 -6.36 -3.69
C LEU A 40 7.00 -6.19 -4.98
N ALA A 41 6.38 -7.27 -5.48
CA ALA A 41 5.69 -7.24 -6.77
C ALA A 41 4.18 -6.93 -6.69
N MET A 42 3.56 -7.05 -5.51
CA MET A 42 2.10 -6.93 -5.37
C MET A 42 1.61 -5.47 -5.30
N GLU A 43 2.50 -4.53 -4.97
CA GLU A 43 2.13 -3.11 -4.79
C GLU A 43 1.82 -2.40 -6.12
N ARG A 44 2.46 -2.82 -7.23
CA ARG A 44 2.22 -2.23 -8.56
C ARG A 44 0.86 -2.54 -9.16
N ALA A 45 0.25 -3.67 -8.79
CA ALA A 45 -1.05 -4.08 -9.34
C ALA A 45 -2.21 -3.19 -8.83
N GLN A 46 -2.00 -2.45 -7.74
CA GLN A 46 -3.02 -1.63 -7.08
C GLN A 46 -2.87 -0.13 -7.37
N ALA A 47 -1.93 0.25 -8.25
CA ALA A 47 -1.77 1.64 -8.63
C ALA A 47 -3.04 2.19 -9.29
N VAL A 48 -3.51 3.34 -8.82
CA VAL A 48 -4.68 4.06 -9.34
C VAL A 48 -4.28 5.21 -10.26
N GLY A 49 -3.04 5.69 -10.11
CA GLY A 49 -2.50 6.79 -10.89
C GLY A 49 -1.00 6.98 -10.73
N THR A 50 -0.48 8.06 -11.30
CA THR A 50 0.93 8.42 -11.26
C THR A 50 1.12 9.92 -11.17
N VAL A 51 2.10 10.35 -10.39
CA VAL A 51 2.53 11.75 -10.32
C VAL A 51 3.25 12.12 -11.63
N LYS A 52 2.78 13.17 -12.29
CA LYS A 52 3.32 13.66 -13.58
C LYS A 52 4.16 14.91 -13.44
N THR A 53 3.80 15.79 -12.52
CA THR A 53 4.56 17.02 -12.26
C THR A 53 4.61 17.28 -10.77
N VAL A 54 5.73 17.82 -10.32
CA VAL A 54 5.92 18.35 -8.96
C VAL A 54 6.70 19.64 -9.07
N SER A 55 6.26 20.68 -8.38
CA SER A 55 6.98 21.94 -8.21
C SER A 55 6.90 22.35 -6.75
N GLY A 56 8.03 22.68 -6.14
CA GLY A 56 8.12 22.99 -4.71
C GLY A 56 7.92 21.75 -3.83
N GLU A 57 7.31 21.95 -2.66
CA GLU A 57 7.08 20.90 -1.67
C GLU A 57 5.76 20.17 -1.95
N ALA A 58 5.84 18.89 -2.29
CA ALA A 58 4.67 18.02 -2.45
C ALA A 58 4.91 16.69 -1.74
N PHE A 59 3.82 16.11 -1.24
CA PHE A 59 3.85 14.87 -0.46
C PHE A 59 2.67 13.99 -0.80
N VAL A 60 2.89 12.68 -0.67
CA VAL A 60 1.84 11.66 -0.62
C VAL A 60 1.81 11.12 0.81
N GLU A 61 0.69 11.32 1.49
CA GLU A 61 0.45 10.71 2.79
C GLU A 61 -0.28 9.39 2.59
N ARG A 62 0.36 8.29 2.99
CA ARG A 62 -0.10 6.92 2.83
C ARG A 62 -0.06 6.22 4.18
N LEU A 63 -1.20 5.69 4.62
CA LEU A 63 -1.31 4.97 5.90
C LEU A 63 -0.77 5.79 7.10
N GLY A 64 -0.93 7.12 7.06
CA GLY A 64 -0.45 8.04 8.10
C GLY A 64 1.03 8.42 8.01
N GLU A 65 1.78 7.85 7.06
CA GLU A 65 3.15 8.26 6.78
C GLU A 65 3.19 9.28 5.64
N ARG A 66 3.95 10.36 5.82
CA ARG A 66 4.09 11.43 4.83
C ARG A 66 5.37 11.24 4.02
N LEU A 67 5.21 10.84 2.76
CA LEU A 67 6.29 10.58 1.82
C LEU A 67 6.48 11.78 0.88
N PRO A 68 7.70 12.23 0.58
CA PRO A 68 7.93 13.24 -0.47
C PRO A 68 7.43 12.73 -1.82
N ALA A 69 6.67 13.54 -2.55
CA ALA A 69 6.16 13.18 -3.87
C ALA A 69 7.21 13.49 -4.94
N SER A 70 7.46 12.52 -5.82
CA SER A 70 8.36 12.63 -6.97
C SER A 70 7.63 12.28 -8.26
N VAL A 71 8.11 12.83 -9.38
CA VAL A 71 7.57 12.49 -10.70
C VAL A 71 7.81 11.00 -10.98
N GLY A 72 6.75 10.30 -11.37
CA GLY A 72 6.77 8.85 -11.61
C GLY A 72 6.28 8.02 -10.44
N ASP A 73 6.05 8.62 -9.26
CA ASP A 73 5.51 7.90 -8.10
C ASP A 73 4.11 7.38 -8.38
N TYR A 74 3.86 6.15 -7.96
CA TYR A 74 2.54 5.52 -8.05
C TYR A 74 1.65 5.98 -6.91
N LEU A 75 0.40 6.25 -7.26
CA LEU A 75 -0.65 6.56 -6.31
C LEU A 75 -1.47 5.30 -6.05
N LEU A 76 -1.92 5.15 -4.81
CA LEU A 76 -2.83 4.10 -4.38
C LEU A 76 -4.16 4.72 -3.94
N GLN A 77 -5.21 3.91 -3.91
CA GLN A 77 -6.46 4.30 -3.26
C GLN A 77 -6.21 4.52 -1.76
N GLY A 78 -6.79 5.58 -1.21
CA GLY A 78 -6.61 6.03 0.17
C GLY A 78 -5.45 7.01 0.36
N ASP A 79 -4.62 7.25 -0.66
CA ASP A 79 -3.56 8.25 -0.58
C ASP A 79 -4.12 9.67 -0.43
N THR A 80 -3.46 10.47 0.39
CA THR A 80 -3.71 11.91 0.51
C THR A 80 -2.57 12.71 -0.11
N LEU A 81 -2.89 13.47 -1.14
CA LEU A 81 -2.00 14.34 -1.89
C LEU A 81 -1.93 15.71 -1.23
N ILE A 82 -0.72 16.19 -0.92
CA ILE A 82 -0.51 17.45 -0.18
C ILE A 82 0.52 18.32 -0.90
N THR A 83 0.22 19.61 -1.05
CA THR A 83 1.15 20.63 -1.59
C THR A 83 1.42 21.74 -0.57
N GLY A 84 2.65 22.28 -0.61
CA GLY A 84 3.07 23.44 0.17
C GLY A 84 2.54 24.78 -0.36
N LYS A 85 2.97 25.88 0.27
CA LYS A 85 2.47 27.26 0.03
C LYS A 85 2.77 27.83 -1.35
N ASP A 86 3.85 27.40 -1.99
CA ASP A 86 4.27 27.86 -3.32
C ASP A 86 4.58 26.63 -4.18
N SER A 87 3.65 25.69 -4.20
CA SER A 87 3.88 24.35 -4.71
C SER A 87 2.70 23.84 -5.53
N SER A 88 2.98 22.93 -6.45
CA SER A 88 1.97 22.30 -7.28
C SER A 88 2.32 20.85 -7.56
N MET A 89 1.29 20.05 -7.81
CA MET A 89 1.43 18.65 -8.14
C MET A 89 0.37 18.27 -9.18
N GLY A 90 0.79 17.68 -10.28
CA GLY A 90 -0.10 17.16 -11.32
C GLY A 90 -0.08 15.65 -11.31
N VAL A 91 -1.25 15.03 -11.32
CA VAL A 91 -1.41 13.57 -11.33
C VAL A 91 -2.32 13.15 -12.47
N ILE A 92 -2.05 11.96 -13.02
CA ILE A 92 -2.93 11.28 -13.97
C ILE A 92 -3.38 9.96 -13.38
N PHE A 93 -4.66 9.65 -13.51
CA PHE A 93 -5.23 8.37 -13.11
C PHE A 93 -5.27 7.39 -14.29
N ARG A 94 -5.52 6.11 -14.01
CA ARG A 94 -5.56 5.06 -15.04
C ARG A 94 -6.69 5.21 -16.07
N ASP A 95 -7.72 5.98 -15.76
CA ASP A 95 -8.80 6.29 -16.69
C ASP A 95 -8.54 7.58 -17.50
N ASP A 96 -7.31 8.12 -17.45
CA ASP A 96 -6.91 9.41 -18.04
C ASP A 96 -7.50 10.65 -17.37
N THR A 97 -8.11 10.52 -16.18
CA THR A 97 -8.47 11.68 -15.36
C THR A 97 -7.21 12.44 -14.97
N LEU A 98 -7.23 13.76 -15.10
CA LEU A 98 -6.14 14.64 -14.66
C LEU A 98 -6.60 15.46 -13.46
N LEU A 99 -5.74 15.51 -12.45
CA LEU A 99 -5.94 16.34 -11.27
C LEU A 99 -4.68 17.17 -11.02
N SER A 100 -4.85 18.49 -11.02
CA SER A 100 -3.76 19.44 -10.78
C SER A 100 -4.02 20.16 -9.47
N LEU A 101 -3.17 19.92 -8.48
CA LEU A 101 -3.18 20.58 -7.19
C LEU A 101 -2.34 21.87 -7.27
N GLY A 102 -2.96 22.98 -6.91
CA GLY A 102 -2.27 24.25 -6.65
C GLY A 102 -1.72 24.32 -5.23
N PRO A 103 -1.36 25.52 -4.77
CA PRO A 103 -0.78 25.73 -3.44
C PRO A 103 -1.68 25.38 -2.26
N GLY A 104 -1.08 24.84 -1.20
CA GLY A 104 -1.73 24.56 0.08
C GLY A 104 -2.87 23.56 -0.01
N SER A 105 -2.85 22.69 -1.03
CA SER A 105 -3.92 21.75 -1.31
C SER A 105 -3.76 20.47 -0.50
N ARG A 106 -4.90 19.90 -0.09
CA ARG A 106 -5.01 18.56 0.48
C ARG A 106 -6.16 17.83 -0.19
N VAL A 107 -5.83 16.74 -0.89
CA VAL A 107 -6.79 15.98 -1.70
C VAL A 107 -6.63 14.50 -1.42
N THR A 108 -7.71 13.82 -1.07
CA THR A 108 -7.72 12.38 -0.78
C THR A 108 -8.33 11.60 -1.94
N ILE A 109 -7.72 10.46 -2.29
CA ILE A 109 -8.25 9.53 -3.30
C ILE A 109 -9.10 8.48 -2.58
N ASP A 110 -10.37 8.79 -2.30
CA ASP A 110 -11.24 7.93 -1.49
C ASP A 110 -11.57 6.61 -2.23
N THR A 111 -11.93 6.68 -3.52
CA THR A 111 -12.29 5.51 -4.33
C THR A 111 -11.82 5.67 -5.76
N PHE A 112 -11.20 4.62 -6.30
CA PHE A 112 -10.89 4.52 -7.71
C PHE A 112 -11.06 3.08 -8.19
N VAL A 113 -12.10 2.85 -8.99
CA VAL A 113 -12.38 1.56 -9.61
C VAL A 113 -12.48 1.77 -11.11
N PHE A 114 -11.61 1.11 -11.86
CA PHE A 114 -11.59 1.19 -13.31
C PHE A 114 -11.41 -0.19 -13.93
N ASP A 115 -12.52 -0.89 -14.11
CA ASP A 115 -12.62 -2.11 -14.90
C ASP A 115 -13.80 -1.99 -15.91
N PRO A 116 -13.52 -1.51 -17.13
CA PRO A 116 -14.51 -1.42 -18.20
C PRO A 116 -15.07 -2.77 -18.65
N THR A 117 -14.36 -3.88 -18.42
CA THR A 117 -14.79 -5.21 -18.89
C THR A 117 -15.87 -5.81 -18.00
N GLN A 118 -15.91 -5.41 -16.72
CA GLN A 118 -16.88 -5.85 -15.73
C GLN A 118 -17.93 -4.77 -15.39
N ASP A 119 -17.95 -3.65 -16.11
CA ASP A 119 -18.79 -2.46 -15.81
C ASP A 119 -18.60 -1.93 -14.37
N GLN A 120 -17.40 -2.12 -13.82
CA GLN A 120 -17.03 -1.61 -12.50
C GLN A 120 -16.24 -0.33 -12.67
N LEU A 121 -16.96 0.78 -12.61
CA LEU A 121 -16.43 2.12 -12.84
C LEU A 121 -16.92 3.02 -11.71
N ASP A 122 -15.99 3.57 -10.94
CA ASP A 122 -16.26 4.52 -9.85
C ASP A 122 -15.04 5.40 -9.55
N PHE A 123 -15.28 6.66 -9.25
CA PHE A 123 -14.25 7.64 -8.91
C PHE A 123 -14.80 8.59 -7.85
N LEU A 124 -14.15 8.61 -6.68
CA LEU A 124 -14.42 9.58 -5.62
C LEU A 124 -13.11 10.15 -5.11
N THR A 125 -13.01 11.48 -5.13
CA THR A 125 -11.92 12.21 -4.48
C THR A 125 -12.48 13.28 -3.56
N ARG A 126 -11.77 13.58 -2.48
CA ARG A 126 -12.15 14.61 -1.51
C ARG A 126 -11.12 15.73 -1.52
N VAL A 127 -11.56 16.94 -1.81
CA VAL A 127 -10.73 18.16 -1.72
C VAL A 127 -11.01 18.83 -0.39
N ASN A 128 -10.12 18.67 0.57
CA ASN A 128 -10.28 19.23 1.91
C ASN A 128 -9.93 20.73 1.96
N LYS A 129 -8.93 21.15 1.17
CA LYS A 129 -8.42 22.53 1.13
C LYS A 129 -7.64 22.76 -0.16
N GLY A 130 -7.52 24.03 -0.54
CA GLY A 130 -6.63 24.54 -1.57
C GLY A 130 -7.33 24.71 -2.89
N THR A 131 -6.54 24.72 -3.97
CA THR A 131 -7.05 24.84 -5.34
C THR A 131 -6.76 23.58 -6.12
N VAL A 132 -7.76 23.07 -6.83
CA VAL A 132 -7.65 21.85 -7.62
C VAL A 132 -8.33 22.07 -8.97
N GLN A 133 -7.62 21.79 -10.05
CA GLN A 133 -8.24 21.63 -11.36
C GLN A 133 -8.49 20.15 -11.62
N PHE A 134 -9.70 19.85 -12.06
CA PHE A 134 -10.13 18.51 -12.41
C PHE A 134 -10.50 18.43 -13.89
N ILE A 135 -10.03 17.40 -14.58
CA ILE A 135 -10.40 17.07 -15.96
C ILE A 135 -10.81 15.60 -15.98
N SER A 136 -12.09 15.34 -16.22
CA SER A 136 -12.64 13.99 -16.23
C SER A 136 -12.06 13.11 -17.34
N GLY A 137 -11.72 11.87 -16.97
CA GLY A 137 -11.26 10.82 -17.88
C GLY A 137 -12.40 9.97 -18.48
N GLN A 138 -12.07 8.71 -18.73
CA GLN A 138 -12.92 7.73 -19.39
C GLN A 138 -14.14 7.33 -18.55
N ILE A 139 -14.04 7.29 -17.21
CA ILE A 139 -15.16 6.89 -16.34
C ILE A 139 -16.39 7.77 -16.58
N ALA A 140 -16.22 9.10 -16.69
CA ALA A 140 -17.33 10.02 -16.95
C ALA A 140 -18.07 9.74 -18.27
N LYS A 141 -17.37 9.18 -19.27
CA LYS A 141 -17.95 8.85 -20.58
C LYS A 141 -18.61 7.48 -20.57
N LEU A 142 -17.94 6.50 -19.98
CA LEU A 142 -18.40 5.11 -19.94
C LEU A 142 -19.58 4.95 -18.96
N ARG A 143 -19.55 5.64 -17.83
CA ARG A 143 -20.59 5.60 -16.79
C ARG A 143 -20.89 7.00 -16.25
N PRO A 144 -21.77 7.77 -16.92
CA PRO A 144 -22.15 9.10 -16.46
C PRO A 144 -22.69 9.11 -15.03
N GLY A 145 -22.11 9.94 -14.17
CA GLY A 145 -22.49 10.03 -12.75
C GLY A 145 -21.69 9.13 -11.80
N ALA A 146 -20.78 8.30 -12.31
CA ALA A 146 -19.86 7.48 -11.50
C ALA A 146 -18.57 8.22 -11.09
N MET A 147 -18.52 9.54 -11.27
CA MET A 147 -17.41 10.36 -10.84
C MET A 147 -17.94 11.48 -9.94
N ALA A 148 -17.31 11.67 -8.79
CA ALA A 148 -17.64 12.74 -7.87
C ALA A 148 -16.39 13.35 -7.21
N VAL A 149 -16.50 14.63 -6.88
CA VAL A 149 -15.56 15.32 -6.01
C VAL A 149 -16.31 15.82 -4.78
N GLU A 150 -15.86 15.41 -3.60
CA GLU A 150 -16.37 15.92 -2.33
C GLU A 150 -15.52 17.09 -1.83
N THR A 151 -16.20 18.06 -1.24
CA THR A 151 -15.60 19.15 -0.48
C THR A 151 -16.31 19.24 0.88
N PRO A 152 -15.78 19.97 1.87
CA PRO A 152 -16.45 20.13 3.16
C PRO A 152 -17.89 20.65 3.08
N LEU A 153 -18.24 21.38 2.02
CA LEU A 153 -19.53 22.06 1.88
C LEU A 153 -20.47 21.38 0.88
N SER A 154 -19.95 20.60 -0.08
CA SER A 154 -20.78 19.97 -1.10
C SER A 154 -20.10 18.81 -1.82
N THR A 155 -20.92 18.01 -2.51
CA THR A 155 -20.49 16.98 -3.46
C THR A 155 -20.79 17.44 -4.88
N ILE A 156 -19.80 17.33 -5.76
CA ILE A 156 -19.88 17.70 -7.19
C ILE A 156 -19.88 16.41 -8.01
N GLY A 157 -21.03 16.05 -8.59
CA GLY A 157 -21.13 14.95 -9.55
C GLY A 157 -20.65 15.35 -10.94
N ILE A 158 -19.87 14.50 -11.60
CA ILE A 158 -19.22 14.80 -12.87
C ILE A 158 -19.79 13.90 -13.99
N ARG A 159 -20.22 14.53 -15.09
CA ARG A 159 -20.74 13.86 -16.29
C ARG A 159 -19.90 14.11 -17.55
N GLY A 160 -18.71 14.67 -17.39
CA GLY A 160 -17.82 15.10 -18.48
C GLY A 160 -17.57 16.60 -18.40
N THR A 161 -16.51 17.01 -17.71
CA THR A 161 -16.23 18.44 -17.48
C THR A 161 -14.76 18.68 -17.11
N ARG A 162 -14.28 19.87 -17.45
CA ARG A 162 -13.09 20.48 -16.85
C ARG A 162 -13.55 21.61 -15.94
N PHE A 163 -13.13 21.60 -14.68
CA PHE A 163 -13.51 22.63 -13.72
C PHE A 163 -12.41 22.88 -12.68
N LEU A 164 -12.56 23.97 -11.94
CA LEU A 164 -11.66 24.36 -10.87
C LEU A 164 -12.45 24.41 -9.56
N ILE A 165 -11.83 23.89 -8.51
CA ILE A 165 -12.36 23.84 -7.16
C ILE A 165 -11.42 24.66 -6.29
N LYS A 166 -11.99 25.53 -5.46
CA LYS A 166 -11.25 26.25 -4.44
C LYS A 166 -11.96 26.05 -3.10
N VAL A 167 -11.20 25.62 -2.10
CA VAL A 167 -11.65 25.44 -0.71
C VAL A 167 -10.66 26.16 0.19
N ASP A 168 -11.13 27.09 1.03
CA ASP A 168 -10.29 27.92 1.90
C ASP A 168 -10.04 27.27 3.29
#